data_AF-A0A919LNM8-F1
#
_entry.id   AF-A0A919LNM8-F1
#
_cell.length_a   1.000
_cell.length_b   1.000
_cell.length_c   1.000
_cell.angle_alpha   90.00
_cell.angle_beta   90.00
_cell.angle_gamma   90.00
#
_symmetry.space_group_name_H-M   'P 1'
#
loop_
_entity.id
_entity.type
_entity.pdbx_description
1 polymer ?
#
loop_
_entity_poly.entity_id
_entity_poly.type
_entity_poly.pdbx_seq_one_letter_code
_entity_poly.pdbx_strand_id
1 'polypeptide(L)'
;MRGGVDEAITFVNEREKPLAMYVFTDDDGTRERFERETSAGMLVFGTPVLHIAAHELPFGGVGASGMGAFHGRQSLETFSHRKSVFDMPMS
;
A
#
# COMPACT_ATOMS: atom_id res chain seq x y z
N MET A 1 -27.88 13.48 -3.24
CA MET A 1 -27.37 12.79 -2.05
C MET A 1 -25.94 12.40 -2.36
N ARG A 2 -24.95 12.80 -1.56
CA ARG A 2 -23.62 12.18 -1.64
C ARG A 2 -23.81 10.74 -1.11
N GLY A 3 -23.39 9.73 -1.87
CA GLY A 3 -23.55 8.35 -1.42
C GLY A 3 -22.65 8.08 -0.22
N GLY A 4 -22.99 7.09 0.62
CA GLY A 4 -22.16 6.74 1.78
C GLY A 4 -20.70 6.40 1.42
N VAL A 5 -20.47 5.85 0.23
CA VAL A 5 -19.13 5.59 -0.31
C VAL A 5 -18.36 6.88 -0.62
N ASP A 6 -19.03 7.89 -1.21
CA ASP A 6 -18.39 9.19 -1.51
C ASP A 6 -17.94 9.90 -0.24
N GLU A 7 -18.79 9.84 0.79
CA GLU A 7 -18.50 10.45 2.09
C GLU A 7 -17.34 9.73 2.79
N ALA A 8 -17.29 8.40 2.74
CA ALA A 8 -16.20 7.61 3.31
C ALA A 8 -14.86 7.89 2.61
N ILE A 9 -14.84 7.93 1.28
CA ILE A 9 -13.63 8.25 0.50
C ILE A 9 -13.16 9.67 0.81
N THR A 10 -14.08 10.64 0.82
CA THR A 10 -13.78 12.03 1.18
C THR A 10 -13.18 12.12 2.59
N PHE A 11 -13.80 11.45 3.56
CA PHE A 11 -13.35 11.43 4.94
C PHE A 11 -11.91 10.91 5.06
N VAL A 12 -11.56 9.81 4.40
CA VAL A 12 -10.21 9.27 4.48
C VAL A 12 -9.19 10.18 3.79
N ASN A 13 -9.54 10.76 2.64
CA ASN A 13 -8.64 11.62 1.88
C ASN A 13 -8.38 13.00 2.53
N GLU A 14 -9.26 13.47 3.42
CA GLU A 14 -9.06 14.69 4.20
C GLU A 14 -8.08 14.51 5.39
N ARG A 15 -7.51 13.31 5.55
CA ARG A 15 -6.61 12.95 6.66
C ARG A 15 -5.26 12.48 6.13
N GLU A 16 -4.32 12.39 7.06
CA GLU A 16 -3.04 11.77 6.78
C GLU A 16 -3.19 10.30 6.36
N LYS A 17 -2.36 9.91 5.39
CA LYS A 17 -2.44 8.60 4.74
C LYS A 17 -2.20 7.48 5.76
N PRO A 18 -3.16 6.57 5.97
CA PRO A 18 -3.04 5.53 6.98
C PRO A 18 -2.08 4.42 6.54
N LEU A 19 -1.54 3.69 7.53
CA LEU A 19 -0.73 2.50 7.26
C LEU A 19 -1.56 1.38 6.60
N ALA A 20 -2.76 1.14 7.13
CA ALA A 20 -3.68 0.13 6.60
C ALA A 20 -5.09 0.69 6.51
N MET A 21 -5.78 0.37 5.42
CA MET A 21 -7.19 0.66 5.19
C MET A 21 -7.95 -0.65 5.02
N TYR A 22 -9.07 -0.79 5.73
CA TYR A 22 -9.92 -1.99 5.69
C TYR A 22 -11.29 -1.62 5.15
N VAL A 23 -11.70 -2.29 4.08
CA VAL A 23 -13.00 -2.07 3.44
C VAL A 23 -13.77 -3.39 3.43
N PHE A 24 -15.02 -3.35 3.89
CA PHE A 24 -15.91 -4.51 3.89
C PHE A 24 -17.01 -4.26 2.87
N THR A 25 -16.93 -4.92 1.73
CA THR A 25 -17.90 -4.81 0.64
C THR A 25 -17.83 -6.04 -0.25
N ASP A 26 -18.98 -6.45 -0.79
CA ASP A 26 -19.09 -7.42 -1.89
C ASP A 26 -19.39 -6.72 -3.23
N ASP A 27 -19.50 -5.39 -3.24
CA ASP A 27 -19.73 -4.59 -4.44
C ASP A 27 -18.41 -4.21 -5.12
N ASP A 28 -18.20 -4.75 -6.33
CA ASP A 28 -16.99 -4.54 -7.14
C ASP A 28 -16.78 -3.05 -7.49
N GLY A 29 -17.87 -2.30 -7.69
CA GLY A 29 -17.79 -0.86 -7.97
C GLY A 29 -17.18 -0.10 -6.79
N THR A 30 -17.66 -0.36 -5.58
CA THR A 30 -17.11 0.21 -4.34
C THR A 30 -15.66 -0.20 -4.16
N ARG A 31 -15.31 -1.45 -4.44
CA ARG A 31 -13.94 -1.96 -4.37
C ARG A 31 -13.00 -1.16 -5.27
N GLU A 32 -13.34 -1.04 -6.56
CA GLU A 32 -12.54 -0.28 -7.54
C GLU A 32 -12.36 1.18 -7.12
N ARG A 33 -13.41 1.80 -6.57
CA ARG A 33 -13.34 3.18 -6.09
C ARG A 33 -12.33 3.35 -4.96
N PHE A 34 -12.34 2.49 -3.95
CA PHE A 34 -11.33 2.58 -2.87
C PHE A 34 -9.91 2.34 -3.40
N GLU A 35 -9.72 1.42 -4.34
CA GLU A 35 -8.41 1.16 -4.96
C GLU A 35 -7.88 2.36 -5.76
N ARG A 36 -8.76 3.11 -6.44
CA ARG A 36 -8.36 4.20 -7.35
C ARG A 36 -8.39 5.59 -6.72
N GLU A 37 -9.28 5.81 -5.75
CA GLU A 37 -9.58 7.14 -5.19
C GLU A 37 -8.93 7.39 -3.83
N THR A 38 -8.24 6.41 -3.23
CA THR A 38 -7.59 6.57 -1.91
C THR A 38 -6.11 6.20 -1.93
N SER A 39 -5.38 6.56 -0.87
CA SER A 39 -3.96 6.22 -0.69
C SER A 39 -3.69 5.77 0.74
N ALA A 40 -3.17 4.56 0.88
CA ALA A 40 -2.75 3.95 2.14
C ALA A 40 -1.51 3.08 1.91
N GLY A 41 -0.82 2.69 2.97
CA GLY A 41 0.27 1.72 2.88
C GLY A 41 -0.23 0.38 2.32
N MET A 42 -1.35 -0.10 2.86
CA MET A 42 -2.03 -1.32 2.42
C MET A 42 -3.55 -1.09 2.40
N LEU A 43 -4.22 -1.64 1.38
CA LEU A 43 -5.68 -1.68 1.27
C LEU A 43 -6.11 -3.15 1.29
N VAL A 44 -7.01 -3.49 2.21
CA VAL A 44 -7.41 -4.87 2.45
C VAL A 44 -8.93 -4.96 2.49
N PHE A 45 -9.47 -5.96 1.80
CA PHE A 45 -10.90 -6.22 1.76
C PHE A 45 -11.26 -7.39 2.68
N GLY A 46 -12.34 -7.24 3.45
CA GLY A 46 -12.99 -8.35 4.18
C GLY A 46 -12.34 -8.83 5.48
N THR A 47 -11.12 -8.41 5.83
CA THR A 47 -10.50 -8.77 7.12
C THR A 47 -9.49 -7.74 7.60
N PRO A 48 -9.46 -7.43 8.91
CA PRO A 48 -8.37 -6.66 9.48
C PRO A 48 -7.12 -7.53 9.68
N VAL A 49 -5.94 -6.90 9.68
CA VAL A 49 -4.64 -7.43 10.16
C VAL A 49 -4.05 -8.64 9.41
N LEU A 50 -4.85 -9.54 8.85
CA LEU A 50 -4.38 -10.82 8.31
C LEU A 50 -3.35 -10.69 7.17
N HIS A 51 -3.40 -9.59 6.42
CA HIS A 51 -2.44 -9.26 5.36
C HIS A 51 -0.97 -9.20 5.86
N ILE A 52 -0.73 -8.98 7.16
CA ILE A 52 0.63 -8.99 7.73
C ILE A 52 1.27 -10.39 7.64
N ALA A 53 0.47 -11.46 7.62
CA ALA A 53 0.97 -12.82 7.47
C ALA A 53 1.32 -13.17 6.00
N ALA A 54 0.91 -12.35 5.03
CA ALA A 54 1.23 -12.56 3.62
C ALA A 54 2.66 -12.07 3.32
N HIS A 55 3.66 -12.91 3.61
CA HIS A 55 5.09 -12.57 3.51
C HIS A 55 5.57 -12.15 2.11
N GLU A 56 4.79 -12.46 1.06
CA GLU A 56 5.10 -12.03 -0.32
C GLU A 56 4.66 -10.59 -0.60
N LEU A 57 3.75 -10.03 0.21
CA LEU A 57 3.30 -8.65 0.08
C LEU A 57 4.23 -7.70 0.85
N PRO A 58 4.64 -6.57 0.25
CA PRO A 58 5.36 -5.53 0.96
C PRO A 58 4.52 -4.98 2.11
N PHE A 59 5.11 -4.90 3.30
CA PHE A 59 4.56 -4.18 4.45
C PHE A 59 5.31 -2.86 4.61
N GLY A 60 4.58 -1.75 4.44
CA GLY A 60 5.16 -0.41 4.46
C GLY A 60 4.09 0.68 4.44
N GLY A 61 4.48 1.88 4.87
CA GLY A 61 3.63 3.06 4.90
C GLY A 61 3.86 3.99 3.71
N VAL A 62 3.02 5.02 3.61
CA VAL A 62 3.16 6.13 2.66
C VAL A 62 2.75 7.44 3.32
N GLY A 63 3.50 8.52 3.09
CA GLY A 63 3.23 9.81 3.73
C GLY A 63 3.50 9.75 5.24
N ALA A 64 2.59 10.27 6.06
CA ALA A 64 2.76 10.28 7.51
C ALA A 64 2.79 8.88 8.15
N SER A 65 2.29 7.84 7.49
CA SER A 65 2.37 6.46 7.99
C SER A 65 3.74 5.80 7.78
N GLY A 66 4.65 6.41 7.02
CA GLY A 66 6.02 5.94 6.85
C GLY A 66 6.51 5.98 5.40
N MET A 67 7.68 5.37 5.19
CA MET A 67 8.33 5.23 3.89
C MET A 67 9.08 3.90 3.80
N GLY A 68 9.24 3.41 2.56
CA GLY A 68 9.83 2.10 2.32
C GLY A 68 8.90 0.95 2.72
N ALA A 69 9.34 -0.28 2.44
CA ALA A 69 8.61 -1.48 2.80
C ALA A 69 9.56 -2.65 3.05
N PHE A 70 9.13 -3.64 3.79
CA PHE A 70 9.84 -4.89 4.01
C PHE A 70 8.86 -6.08 3.91
N HIS A 71 9.29 -7.27 4.34
CA HIS A 71 8.72 -8.61 4.11
C HIS A 71 9.34 -9.34 2.92
N GLY A 72 9.55 -10.65 3.11
CA GLY A 72 10.05 -11.56 2.10
C GLY A 72 11.26 -11.02 1.34
N ARG A 73 11.15 -11.02 0.02
CA ARG A 73 12.16 -10.47 -0.89
C ARG A 73 12.37 -8.97 -0.68
N GLN A 74 11.32 -8.21 -0.37
CA GLN A 74 11.42 -6.76 -0.15
C GLN A 74 12.37 -6.43 1.01
N SER A 75 12.45 -7.26 2.05
CA SER A 75 13.45 -7.10 3.10
C SER A 75 14.87 -7.20 2.57
N LEU A 76 15.16 -8.14 1.66
CA LEU A 76 16.48 -8.24 1.04
C LEU A 76 16.79 -6.99 0.23
N GLU A 77 15.81 -6.47 -0.51
CA GLU A 77 15.98 -5.25 -1.31
C GLU A 77 16.21 -4.02 -0.43
N THR A 78 15.49 -3.90 0.69
CA THR A 78 15.57 -2.77 1.63
C THR A 78 16.85 -2.78 2.45
N PHE A 79 17.35 -3.95 2.87
CA PHE A 79 18.54 -4.07 3.71
C PHE A 79 19.83 -4.36 2.93
N SER A 80 19.79 -4.34 1.60
CA SER A 80 20.97 -4.52 0.76
C SER A 80 21.27 -3.27 -0.07
N HIS A 81 22.55 -2.99 -0.26
CA HIS A 81 22.98 -2.00 -1.24
C HIS A 81 23.02 -2.62 -2.64
N ARG A 82 22.20 -2.11 -3.57
CA ARG A 82 22.24 -2.50 -4.99
C ARG A 82 23.41 -1.81 -5.69
N LYS A 83 24.58 -2.45 -5.65
CA LYS A 83 25.80 -1.94 -6.29
C LYS A 83 25.70 -2.03 -7.81
N SER A 84 25.73 -0.89 -8.48
CA SER A 84 25.92 -0.82 -9.93
C SER A 84 27.37 -1.14 -10.31
N VAL A 85 27.56 -1.99 -11.32
CA VAL A 85 28.86 -2.30 -11.91
C VAL A 85 28.75 -2.08 -13.41
N PHE A 86 29.63 -1.24 -13.95
CA PHE A 86 29.75 -0.96 -15.38
C PHE A 86 31.18 -1.26 -15.80
N ASP A 87 31.34 -1.97 -16.91
CA ASP A 87 32.62 -2.37 -17.45
C ASP A 87 32.71 -1.87 -18.90
N MET A 88 33.64 -0.94 -19.15
CA MET A 88 33.96 -0.42 -20.49
C MET A 88 35.30 -1.00 -20.91
N PRO A 89 35.37 -1.76 -22.02
CA PRO A 89 36.63 -2.29 -22.52
C PRO A 89 37.64 -1.17 -22.76
N MET A 90 38.83 -1.29 -22.19
CA MET A 90 39.93 -0.38 -22.51
C MET A 90 40.66 -0.93 -23.74
N SER A 91 40.61 -0.18 -24.84
CA SER A 91 41.43 -0.42 -26.04
C SER A 91 42.91 -0.22 -25.75
#